data_AF-A0A1F5UFP9-F1
#
_entry.id   AF-A0A1F5UFP9-F1
#
_cell.length_a   1.000
_cell.length_b   1.000
_cell.length_c   1.000
_cell.angle_alpha   90.00
_cell.angle_beta   90.00
_cell.angle_gamma   90.00
#
_symmetry.space_group_name_H-M   'P 1'
#
loop_
_entity.id
_entity.type
_entity.pdbx_description
1 polymer ?
#
loop_
_entity_poly.entity_id
_entity_poly.type
_entity_poly.pdbx_seq_one_letter_code
_entity_poly.pdbx_strand_id
1 'polypeptide(L)' 'MHVGALPAHLAILNNVSARCEELAVEAAIEGDVRKVFHAVAFDPLTSAVLSLDEIHDMVTEMLRKNKAWLPQFKNIK' A
#
# COMPACT_ATOMS: atom_id res chain seq x y z
N MET A 1 25.78 5.91 -11.29
CA MET A 1 26.47 4.87 -10.51
C MET A 1 25.72 3.56 -10.70
N HIS A 2 26.41 2.46 -11.07
CA HIS A 2 25.78 1.17 -11.35
C HIS A 2 26.04 0.21 -10.18
N VAL A 3 24.98 -0.43 -9.65
CA VAL A 3 25.04 -1.21 -8.39
C VAL A 3 25.11 -2.73 -8.64
N GLY A 4 24.70 -3.21 -9.82
CA GLY A 4 24.64 -4.64 -10.15
C GLY A 4 23.32 -5.32 -9.73
N ALA A 5 23.23 -6.63 -9.94
CA ALA A 5 22.05 -7.41 -9.61
C ALA A 5 22.03 -7.79 -8.12
N LEU A 6 20.84 -7.74 -7.51
CA LEU A 6 20.63 -8.25 -6.15
C LEU A 6 20.76 -9.79 -6.13
N PRO A 7 21.32 -10.37 -5.07
CA PRO A 7 21.18 -11.80 -4.80
C PRO A 7 19.71 -12.22 -4.82
N ALA A 8 19.40 -13.36 -5.45
CA ALA A 8 18.02 -13.75 -5.76
C ALA A 8 17.06 -13.74 -4.54
N HIS A 9 17.53 -14.21 -3.39
CA HIS A 9 16.75 -14.22 -2.15
C HIS A 9 16.44 -12.82 -1.61
N LEU A 10 17.39 -11.88 -1.72
CA LEU A 10 17.18 -10.47 -1.33
C LEU A 10 16.30 -9.74 -2.34
N ALA A 11 16.43 -10.07 -3.63
CA ALA A 11 15.57 -9.51 -4.67
C ALA A 11 14.10 -9.85 -4.42
N ILE A 12 13.79 -11.08 -3.99
CA ILE A 12 12.42 -11.48 -3.63
C ILE A 12 11.88 -10.61 -2.50
N LEU A 13 12.62 -10.47 -1.40
CA LEU A 13 12.19 -9.69 -0.24
C LEU A 13 11.99 -8.21 -0.60
N ASN A 14 12.96 -7.61 -1.30
CA ASN A 14 12.90 -6.23 -1.72
C ASN A 14 11.71 -5.98 -2.68
N ASN A 15 11.45 -6.92 -3.58
CA ASN A 15 10.33 -6.80 -4.50
C ASN A 15 8.99 -6.82 -3.76
N VAL A 16 8.82 -7.60 -2.69
CA VAL A 16 7.56 -7.57 -1.92
C VAL A 16 7.28 -6.16 -1.41
N SER A 17 8.24 -5.52 -0.74
CA SER A 17 8.09 -4.15 -0.25
C SER A 17 7.87 -3.14 -1.39
N ALA A 18 8.68 -3.21 -2.45
CA ALA A 18 8.55 -2.30 -3.59
C ALA A 18 7.17 -2.42 -4.29
N ARG A 19 6.61 -3.63 -4.40
CA ARG A 19 5.30 -3.83 -5.03
C ARG A 19 4.15 -3.26 -4.20
N CYS A 20 4.25 -3.26 -2.86
CA CYS A 20 3.27 -2.57 -2.02
C CYS A 20 3.24 -1.06 -2.32
N GLU A 21 4.42 -0.45 -2.44
CA GLU A 21 4.55 0.98 -2.75
C GLU A 21 4.04 1.30 -4.16
N GLU A 22 4.38 0.49 -5.16
CA GLU A 22 3.88 0.65 -6.53
C GLU A 22 2.36 0.57 -6.59
N LEU A 23 1.75 -0.37 -5.88
CA LEU A 23 0.29 -0.49 -5.81
C LEU A 23 -0.35 0.73 -5.12
N ALA A 24 0.30 1.30 -4.10
CA ALA A 24 -0.15 2.53 -3.47
C ALA A 24 -0.05 3.74 -4.41
N VAL A 25 0.99 3.82 -5.23
CA VAL A 25 1.15 4.86 -6.27
C VAL A 25 0.06 4.71 -7.34
N GLU A 26 -0.17 3.50 -7.85
CA GLU A 26 -1.27 3.24 -8.78
C GLU A 26 -2.62 3.66 -8.19
N ALA A 27 -2.87 3.30 -6.93
CA ALA A 27 -4.07 3.70 -6.22
C ALA A 27 -4.22 5.23 -6.16
N ALA A 28 -3.13 5.95 -5.91
CA ALA A 28 -3.13 7.40 -5.86
C ALA A 28 -3.34 8.06 -7.22
N ILE A 29 -2.90 7.43 -8.32
CA ILE A 29 -3.13 7.92 -9.69
C ILE A 29 -4.58 7.66 -10.11
N GLU A 30 -5.11 6.47 -9.83
CA GLU A 30 -6.45 6.04 -10.26
C GLU A 30 -7.56 6.50 -9.31
N GLY A 31 -7.23 6.87 -8.07
CA GLY A 31 -8.20 7.17 -7.02
C GLY A 31 -8.93 5.94 -6.48
N ASP A 32 -8.33 4.75 -6.60
CA ASP A 32 -8.95 3.48 -6.18
C ASP A 32 -8.60 3.13 -4.71
N VAL A 33 -9.61 3.26 -3.84
CA VAL A 33 -9.51 2.93 -2.40
C VAL A 33 -9.20 1.44 -2.18
N ARG A 34 -9.68 0.53 -3.04
CA ARG A 34 -9.40 -0.91 -2.91
C ARG A 34 -7.93 -1.22 -3.18
N LYS A 35 -7.29 -0.51 -4.12
CA LYS A 35 -5.84 -0.65 -4.35
C LYS A 35 -5.03 -0.18 -3.14
N VAL A 36 -5.43 0.93 -2.48
CA VAL A 36 -4.79 1.36 -1.22
C VAL A 36 -4.92 0.27 -0.14
N PHE A 37 -6.12 -0.27 0.04
CA PHE A 37 -6.36 -1.35 0.99
C PHE A 37 -5.47 -2.57 0.70
N HIS A 38 -5.38 -3.02 -0.55
CA HIS A 38 -4.52 -4.15 -0.91
C HIS A 38 -3.04 -3.84 -0.68
N ALA A 39 -2.57 -2.63 -1.01
CA ALA A 39 -1.18 -2.22 -0.76
C ALA A 39 -0.81 -2.33 0.73
N VAL A 40 -1.70 -1.85 1.60
CA VAL A 40 -1.51 -1.91 3.05
C VAL A 40 -1.70 -3.34 3.58
N ALA A 41 -2.60 -4.13 3.00
CA ALA A 41 -2.78 -5.53 3.37
C ALA A 41 -1.59 -6.42 2.95
N PHE A 42 -0.84 -6.05 1.92
CA PHE A 42 0.38 -6.76 1.52
C PHE A 42 1.63 -6.29 2.25
N ASP A 43 1.57 -5.17 2.99
CA ASP A 43 2.67 -4.72 3.83
C ASP A 43 3.00 -5.79 4.90
N PRO A 44 4.27 -6.28 4.97
CA PRO A 44 4.63 -7.39 5.85
C PRO A 44 4.41 -7.10 7.34
N LEU A 45 4.59 -5.85 7.78
CA LEU A 45 4.37 -5.47 9.17
C LEU A 45 2.88 -5.46 9.47
N THR A 46 2.10 -4.80 8.61
CA THR A 46 0.67 -4.63 8.78
C THR A 46 -0.05 -5.98 8.79
N SER A 47 0.25 -6.85 7.83
CA SER A 47 -0.35 -8.20 7.74
C SER A 47 0.09 -9.14 8.87
N ALA A 48 1.21 -8.87 9.53
CA ALA A 48 1.65 -9.66 10.68
C ALA A 48 0.92 -9.31 11.97
N VAL A 49 0.35 -8.10 12.07
CA VAL A 49 -0.19 -7.57 13.35
C VAL A 49 -1.69 -7.27 13.30
N LEU A 50 -2.30 -7.13 12.12
CA LEU A 50 -3.72 -6.82 11.94
C LEU A 50 -4.44 -7.87 11.09
N SER A 51 -5.72 -8.08 11.38
CA SER A 51 -6.66 -8.79 10.50
C SER A 51 -7.08 -7.92 9.31
N LEU A 52 -7.65 -8.54 8.26
CA LEU A 52 -8.12 -7.80 7.08
C LEU A 52 -9.21 -6.77 7.42
N ASP A 53 -10.05 -7.04 8.42
CA ASP A 53 -11.09 -6.09 8.85
C ASP A 53 -10.46 -4.88 9.57
N GLU A 54 -9.49 -5.11 10.47
CA GLU A 54 -8.75 -4.03 11.13
C GLU A 54 -7.96 -3.18 10.12
N ILE A 55 -7.37 -3.81 9.11
CA ILE A 55 -6.67 -3.10 8.02
C ILE A 55 -7.65 -2.24 7.21
N HIS A 56 -8.83 -2.78 6.91
CA HIS A 56 -9.86 -2.04 6.18
C HIS A 56 -10.29 -0.79 6.95
N ASP A 57 -10.55 -0.93 8.24
CA ASP A 57 -10.95 0.18 9.11
C ASP A 57 -9.84 1.22 9.27
N MET A 58 -8.59 0.78 9.47
CA MET A 58 -7.42 1.64 9.56
C MET A 58 -7.20 2.45 8.28
N VAL A 59 -7.22 1.80 7.11
CA VAL A 59 -7.04 2.48 5.81
C VAL A 59 -8.15 3.49 5.57
N THR A 60 -9.38 3.12 5.91
CA THR A 60 -10.55 3.99 5.78
C THR A 60 -10.42 5.22 6.67
N GLU A 61 -10.01 5.06 7.93
CA GLU A 61 -9.78 6.17 8.86
C GLU A 61 -8.67 7.11 8.35
N MET A 62 -7.54 6.55 7.91
CA MET A 62 -6.42 7.31 7.36
C MET A 62 -6.82 8.13 6.13
N LEU A 63 -7.58 7.54 5.20
CA LEU A 63 -8.07 8.24 4.00
C LEU A 63 -9.05 9.36 4.36
N ARG A 64 -9.97 9.12 5.30
CA ARG A 64 -10.91 10.16 5.77
C ARG A 64 -10.16 11.31 6.43
N LYS A 65 -9.18 11.02 7.28
CA LYS A 65 -8.36 12.02 7.96
C LYS A 65 -7.55 12.87 6.98
N ASN A 66 -7.08 12.27 5.89
CA ASN A 66 -6.25 12.92 4.88
C ASN A 66 -7.02 13.38 3.63
N LYS A 67 -8.36 13.39 3.67
CA LYS A 67 -9.21 13.73 2.51
C LYS A 67 -8.88 15.08 1.86
N ALA A 68 -8.47 16.07 2.65
CA ALA A 68 -8.07 17.39 2.13
C ALA A 68 -6.80 17.34 1.25
N TRP A 69 -5.92 16.37 1.51
CA TRP A 69 -4.65 16.19 0.81
C TRP A 69 -4.71 15.14 -0.29
N LEU A 70 -5.71 14.25 -0.25
CA LEU A 70 -5.88 13.15 -1.20
C LEU A 70 -7.25 13.24 -1.92
N PRO A 71 -7.52 14.32 -2.67
CA PRO A 71 -8.83 14.57 -3.29
C PRO A 71 -9.24 13.55 -4.36
N GLN A 72 -8.30 12.75 -4.87
CA GLN A 72 -8.57 11.70 -5.85
C GLN A 72 -9.44 10.55 -5.29
N PHE A 73 -9.38 10.28 -3.98
CA PHE A 73 -10.15 9.20 -3.36
C PHE A 73 -11.55 9.68 -3.02
N LYS A 74 -12.46 9.58 -3.98
CA LYS A 74 -13.84 10.10 -3.85
C LYS A 74 -14.78 9.13 -3.13
N ASN A 75 -14.53 7.84 -3.25
CA ASN A 75 -15.44 6.78 -2.81
C ASN A 75 -14.88 6.03 -1.58
N ILE A 76 -14.63 6.78 -0.50
CA ILE A 76 -14.25 6.19 0.79
C ILE A 76 -15.53 5.71 1.45
N LYS A 77 -15.73 4.38 1.51
CA LYS A 77 -16.90 3.77 2.16
C LYS A 77 -16.75 3.75 3.68
#